data_AF-A0A3M7QL95-F1
#
_entry.id   AF-A0A3M7QL95-F1
#
_cell.length_a   1.000
_cell.length_b   1.000
_cell.length_c   1.000
_cell.angle_alpha   90.00
_cell.angle_beta   90.00
_cell.angle_gamma   90.00
#
_symmetry.space_group_name_H-M   'P 1'
#
loop_
_entity.id
_entity.type
_entity.pdbx_description
1 polymer ?
#
loop_
_entity_poly.entity_id
_entity_poly.type
_entity_poly.pdbx_seq_one_letter_code
_entity_poly.pdbx_strand_id
1 'polypeptide(L)'
;MLTEDRQPQQLSLSTRGCLYDGTVAHELIHALGFLHEQSRPDRDQYIKINWDNIIEDMKFNFQIYNEGDTFGLKYDFDSIMHYDSFAFSIDNESPTIEPLQSGIEL
;
A
#
# COMPACT_ATOMS: atom_id res chain seq x y z
N MET A 1 2.94 33.71 -18.17
CA MET A 1 2.36 32.50 -17.56
C MET A 1 3.20 31.35 -18.08
N LEU A 2 4.09 30.84 -17.24
CA LEU A 2 5.15 29.91 -17.66
C LEU A 2 4.51 28.58 -18.05
N THR A 3 4.74 28.16 -19.30
CA THR A 3 4.56 26.78 -19.72
C THR A 3 5.70 25.98 -19.09
N GLU A 4 5.52 25.58 -17.83
CA GLU A 4 6.39 24.57 -17.25
C GLU A 4 6.27 23.28 -18.08
N ASP A 5 7.41 22.63 -18.26
CA ASP A 5 7.64 21.41 -19.01
C ASP A 5 6.84 20.25 -18.38
N ARG A 6 5.53 20.18 -18.65
CA ARG A 6 4.66 19.12 -18.15
C ARG A 6 4.98 17.82 -18.89
N GLN A 7 5.99 17.12 -18.40
CA GLN A 7 6.27 15.76 -18.81
C GLN A 7 5.08 14.87 -18.41
N PRO A 8 4.66 13.93 -19.27
CA PRO A 8 3.59 13.01 -18.93
C PRO A 8 4.01 12.12 -17.75
N GLN A 9 3.09 11.87 -16.81
CA GLN A 9 3.30 10.84 -15.81
C GLN A 9 3.03 9.47 -16.45
N GLN A 10 3.97 8.54 -16.33
CA GLN A 10 3.77 7.19 -16.82
C GLN A 10 3.06 6.36 -15.75
N LEU A 11 2.11 5.55 -16.21
CA LEU A 11 1.42 4.55 -15.40
C LEU A 11 1.63 3.20 -16.09
N SER A 12 2.29 2.27 -15.40
CA SER A 12 2.63 0.97 -15.98
C SER A 12 1.59 -0.06 -15.59
N LEU A 13 0.87 -0.60 -16.58
CA LEU A 13 -0.09 -1.69 -16.40
C LEU A 13 0.31 -2.84 -17.33
N SER A 14 1.04 -3.82 -16.79
CA SER A 14 1.43 -5.01 -17.55
C SER A 14 0.19 -5.79 -17.99
N THR A 15 0.17 -6.19 -19.27
CA THR A 15 -0.89 -7.03 -19.84
C THR A 15 -1.00 -8.39 -19.16
N ARG A 16 0.06 -8.83 -18.47
CA ARG A 16 0.04 -9.96 -17.54
C ARG A 16 0.10 -9.44 -16.12
N GLY A 17 -0.95 -9.68 -15.33
CA GLY A 17 -0.96 -9.45 -13.88
C GLY A 17 -1.52 -8.10 -13.41
N CYS A 18 -1.64 -7.08 -14.25
CA CYS A 18 -2.08 -5.73 -13.81
C CYS A 18 -3.40 -5.25 -14.43
N LEU A 19 -3.96 -5.94 -15.43
CA LEU A 19 -5.23 -5.56 -16.08
C LEU A 19 -6.46 -6.12 -15.36
N TYR A 20 -6.47 -6.03 -14.03
CA TYR A 20 -7.64 -6.28 -13.19
C TYR A 20 -8.22 -4.95 -12.73
N ASP A 21 -9.55 -4.84 -12.66
CA ASP A 21 -10.24 -3.58 -12.30
C ASP A 21 -9.67 -2.95 -11.02
N GLY A 22 -9.41 -3.77 -10.00
CA GLY A 22 -8.81 -3.33 -8.74
C GLY A 22 -7.39 -2.78 -8.91
N THR A 23 -6.51 -3.49 -9.62
CA THR A 23 -5.13 -3.02 -9.85
C THR A 23 -5.10 -1.75 -10.70
N VAL A 24 -5.95 -1.65 -11.73
CA VAL A 24 -6.05 -0.43 -12.54
C VAL A 24 -6.47 0.76 -11.68
N ALA A 25 -7.45 0.58 -10.80
CA ALA A 25 -7.89 1.62 -9.88
C ALA A 25 -6.80 1.99 -8.85
N HIS A 26 -6.08 1.01 -8.29
CA HIS A 26 -4.95 1.22 -7.37
C HIS A 26 -3.88 2.14 -7.98
N GLU A 27 -3.40 1.80 -9.17
CA GLU A 27 -2.36 2.60 -9.84
C GLU A 27 -2.87 4.00 -10.20
N LEU A 28 -4.13 4.12 -10.65
CA LEU A 28 -4.73 5.43 -10.92
C LEU A 28 -4.84 6.28 -9.65
N ILE A 29 -5.12 5.68 -8.50
CA ILE A 29 -5.19 6.37 -7.21
C ILE A 29 -3.79 6.82 -6.75
N HIS A 30 -2.74 6.03 -6.99
CA HIS A 30 -1.36 6.50 -6.86
C HIS A 30 -1.09 7.72 -7.74
N ALA A 31 -1.55 7.71 -8.99
CA ALA A 31 -1.40 8.85 -9.90
C ALA A 31 -2.12 10.12 -9.40
N LEU A 32 -3.21 9.97 -8.63
CA LEU A 32 -3.91 11.08 -7.95
C LEU A 32 -3.17 11.61 -6.71
N GLY A 33 -2.15 10.89 -6.22
CA GLY A 33 -1.30 11.32 -5.11
C GLY A 33 -1.53 10.59 -3.79
N PHE A 34 -2.23 9.46 -3.79
CA PHE A 34 -2.43 8.66 -2.58
C PHE A 34 -1.26 7.70 -2.36
N LEU A 35 -0.87 7.56 -1.09
CA LEU A 35 0.08 6.55 -0.62
C LEU A 35 -0.67 5.30 -0.18
N HIS A 36 0.06 4.22 0.11
CA HIS A 36 -0.53 2.99 0.64
C HIS A 36 -1.10 3.17 2.04
N GLU A 37 -2.20 2.47 2.31
CA GLU A 37 -2.90 2.51 3.60
C GLU A 37 -2.01 1.95 4.74
N GLN A 38 -1.28 0.86 4.49
CA GLN A 38 -0.35 0.26 5.48
C GLN A 38 0.89 1.09 5.79
N SER A 39 1.08 2.19 5.07
CA SER A 39 2.17 3.14 5.27
C SER A 39 1.72 4.45 5.93
N ARG A 40 0.44 4.54 6.35
CA ARG A 40 -0.07 5.70 7.10
C ARG A 40 0.72 5.95 8.40
N PRO A 41 0.80 7.21 8.86
CA PRO A 41 1.47 7.58 10.11
C PRO A 41 0.86 6.94 11.36
N ASP A 42 -0.42 6.56 11.31
CA ASP A 42 -1.17 5.94 12.40
C ASP A 42 -1.29 4.41 12.27
N ARG A 43 -0.70 3.79 11.25
CA ARG A 43 -0.93 2.37 10.92
C ARG A 43 -0.61 1.40 12.06
N ASP A 44 0.39 1.70 12.89
CA ASP A 44 0.80 0.86 14.04
C ASP A 44 -0.28 0.80 15.14
N GLN A 45 -1.35 1.61 15.06
CA GLN A 45 -2.53 1.51 15.91
C GLN A 45 -3.53 0.45 15.43
N TYR A 46 -3.40 -0.02 14.19
CA TYR A 46 -4.39 -0.88 13.52
C TYR A 46 -3.80 -2.22 13.06
N ILE A 47 -2.55 -2.23 12.60
CA ILE A 47 -1.86 -3.41 12.10
C ILE A 47 -0.48 -3.57 12.74
N LYS A 48 0.03 -4.80 12.70
CA LYS A 48 1.40 -5.17 13.05
C LYS A 48 2.12 -5.63 11.79
N ILE A 49 3.35 -5.15 11.61
CA ILE A 49 4.26 -5.63 10.57
C ILE A 49 5.19 -6.70 11.14
N ASN A 50 5.16 -7.90 10.56
CA ASN A 50 6.06 -9.00 10.91
C ASN A 50 7.34 -8.93 10.08
N TRP A 51 8.27 -8.08 10.51
CA TRP A 51 9.50 -7.78 9.76
C TRP A 51 10.36 -9.01 9.42
N ASP A 52 10.36 -10.03 10.26
CA ASP A 52 11.12 -11.27 10.04
C ASP A 52 10.53 -12.14 8.91
N ASN A 53 9.26 -11.91 8.55
CA ASN A 53 8.56 -12.63 7.47
C ASN A 53 8.68 -11.94 6.12
N ILE A 54 9.34 -10.77 6.04
CA ILE A 54 9.44 -9.95 4.81
C ILE A 54 10.77 -10.19 4.13
N ILE A 55 10.75 -10.34 2.80
CA ILE A 55 11.97 -10.39 1.98
C ILE A 55 12.84 -9.16 2.30
N GLU A 56 14.12 -9.38 2.66
CA GLU A 56 14.99 -8.33 3.21
C GLU A 56 15.00 -7.04 2.36
N ASP A 57 15.19 -7.20 1.04
CA ASP A 57 15.22 -6.09 0.08
C ASP A 57 13.87 -5.42 -0.15
N MET A 58 12.77 -5.95 0.39
CA MET A 58 11.40 -5.43 0.24
C MET A 58 10.87 -4.76 1.51
N LYS A 59 11.63 -4.77 2.62
CA LYS A 59 11.23 -4.14 3.89
C LYS A 59 10.89 -2.66 3.75
N PHE A 60 11.55 -1.95 2.83
CA PHE A 60 11.28 -0.52 2.61
C PHE A 60 9.81 -0.24 2.19
N ASN A 61 9.11 -1.20 1.57
CA ASN A 61 7.71 -1.06 1.16
C ASN A 61 6.72 -0.93 2.34
N PHE A 62 7.17 -1.21 3.56
CA PHE A 62 6.36 -1.16 4.78
C PHE A 62 6.72 0.03 5.68
N GLN A 63 7.55 0.95 5.18
CA GLN A 63 7.89 2.17 5.91
C GLN A 63 6.65 3.06 6.05
N ILE A 64 6.58 3.74 7.19
CA ILE A 64 5.60 4.78 7.44
C ILE A 64 6.05 6.05 6.73
N TYR A 65 5.13 6.70 6.01
CA TYR A 65 5.33 8.04 5.47
C TYR A 65 4.76 9.07 6.43
N ASN A 66 5.62 9.75 7.18
CA ASN A 66 5.21 10.73 8.21
C ASN A 66 4.55 11.98 7.61
N GLU A 67 4.83 12.28 6.34
CA GLU A 67 4.20 13.34 5.58
C GLU A 67 2.82 12.92 5.01
N GLY A 68 2.44 11.65 5.16
CA GLY A 68 1.14 11.14 4.75
C GLY A 68 0.01 11.74 5.59
N ASP A 69 -1.13 12.00 4.94
CA ASP A 69 -2.32 12.50 5.61
C ASP A 69 -3.35 11.37 5.79
N THR A 70 -3.99 11.36 6.96
CA THR A 70 -5.12 10.47 7.25
C THR A 70 -6.44 11.04 6.74
N PHE A 71 -6.45 12.32 6.35
CA PHE A 71 -7.63 13.11 6.02
C PHE A 71 -8.71 13.11 7.12
N GLY A 72 -8.32 12.77 8.36
CA GLY A 72 -9.26 12.55 9.47
C GLY A 72 -10.18 11.33 9.28
N LEU A 73 -9.87 10.46 8.31
CA LEU A 73 -10.60 9.23 8.06
C LEU A 73 -10.04 8.09 8.92
N LYS A 74 -10.93 7.16 9.28
CA LYS A 74 -10.54 5.92 9.95
C LYS A 74 -9.64 5.11 9.02
N TYR A 75 -8.79 4.29 9.62
CA TYR A 75 -8.03 3.28 8.88
C TYR A 75 -9.00 2.30 8.20
N ASP A 76 -8.80 2.06 6.92
CA ASP A 76 -9.66 1.19 6.11
C ASP A 76 -8.91 -0.07 5.67
N PHE A 77 -9.22 -1.19 6.33
CA PHE A 77 -8.59 -2.49 6.03
C PHE A 77 -8.96 -3.02 4.64
N ASP A 78 -10.11 -2.62 4.10
CA ASP A 78 -10.58 -2.98 2.75
C ASP A 78 -10.17 -1.95 1.69
N SER A 79 -9.35 -0.96 2.08
CA SER A 79 -8.86 0.06 1.17
C SER A 79 -8.16 -0.59 -0.01
N ILE A 80 -8.49 -0.16 -1.22
CA ILE A 80 -7.79 -0.60 -2.43
C ILE A 80 -6.30 -0.27 -2.40
N MET A 81 -5.88 0.66 -1.52
CA MET A 81 -4.49 1.04 -1.30
C MET A 81 -3.81 0.25 -0.18
N HIS A 82 -4.49 -0.73 0.42
CA HIS A 82 -3.92 -1.61 1.44
C HIS A 82 -3.32 -2.86 0.80
N TYR A 83 -2.14 -3.28 1.26
CA TYR A 83 -1.57 -4.57 0.89
C TYR A 83 -2.24 -5.75 1.59
N ASP A 84 -2.27 -6.91 0.95
CA ASP A 84 -2.75 -8.15 1.59
C ASP A 84 -1.80 -8.64 2.70
N SER A 85 -2.28 -9.60 3.49
CA SER A 85 -1.52 -10.18 4.61
C SER A 85 -0.20 -10.85 4.23
N PHE A 86 0.01 -11.24 2.98
CA PHE A 86 1.17 -12.01 2.51
C PHE A 86 2.09 -11.20 1.59
N ALA A 87 1.81 -9.91 1.40
CA ALA A 87 2.60 -9.04 0.56
C ALA A 87 4.10 -9.15 0.93
N PHE A 88 4.94 -9.44 -0.06
CA PHE A 88 6.39 -9.61 0.09
C PHE A 88 6.83 -10.64 1.14
N SER A 89 5.98 -11.61 1.46
CA SER A 89 6.32 -12.73 2.34
C SER A 89 7.49 -13.55 1.78
N ILE A 90 8.41 -13.95 2.67
CA ILE A 90 9.58 -14.78 2.31
C ILE A 90 9.20 -16.18 1.82
N ASP A 91 8.07 -16.71 2.28
CA ASP A 91 7.63 -18.09 2.04
C ASP A 91 6.23 -18.16 1.39
N ASN A 92 5.50 -17.03 1.31
CA ASN A 92 4.10 -16.94 0.90
C ASN A 92 3.13 -17.74 1.81
N GLU A 93 3.56 -18.06 3.03
CA GLU A 93 2.79 -18.82 4.02
C GLU A 93 2.71 -18.08 5.37
N SER A 94 3.73 -17.29 5.70
CA SER A 94 3.83 -16.49 6.91
C SER A 94 3.34 -15.06 6.63
N PRO A 95 2.38 -14.53 7.41
CA PRO A 95 1.83 -13.21 7.17
C PRO A 95 2.84 -12.12 7.50
N THR A 96 2.93 -11.12 6.64
CA THR A 96 3.74 -9.90 6.82
C THR A 96 2.94 -8.79 7.47
N ILE A 97 1.61 -8.76 7.29
CA ILE A 97 0.69 -7.82 7.92
C ILE A 97 -0.39 -8.59 8.69
N GLU A 98 -0.60 -8.22 9.95
CA GLU A 98 -1.69 -8.74 10.79
C GLU A 98 -2.50 -7.60 11.42
N PRO A 99 -3.83 -7.64 11.42
CA PRO A 99 -4.64 -6.68 12.15
C PRO A 99 -4.53 -6.89 13.66
N LEU A 100 -4.47 -5.77 14.42
CA LEU A 100 -4.46 -5.80 15.88
C LEU A 100 -5.85 -6.09 16.47
N GLN A 101 -6.90 -5.78 15.72
CA GLN A 101 -8.28 -6.05 16.12
C GLN A 101 -8.70 -7.47 15.69
N SER A 102 -9.23 -8.24 16.64
CA SER A 102 -9.77 -9.58 16.34
C SER A 102 -10.98 -9.52 15.41
N GLY A 103 -11.07 -10.49 14.49
CA GLY A 103 -12.19 -10.63 13.55
C GLY A 103 -12.06 -9.79 12.28
N ILE A 104 -10.91 -9.14 12.06
CA ILE A 104 -10.54 -8.52 10.79
C ILE A 104 -9.69 -9.51 10.00
N GLU A 105 -9.98 -9.65 8.71
CA GLU A 105 -9.20 -10.40 7.72
C GLU A 105 -8.71 -9.42 6.64
N LEU A 106 -7.51 -9.65 6.10
CA LEU A 106 -6.88 -8.84 5.04
C LEU A 106 -6.73 -9.66 3.75
#